data_AF-A0A960LEE6-F1
#
_entry.id   AF-A0A960LEE6-F1
#
_cell.length_a   1.000
_cell.length_b   1.000
_cell.length_c   1.000
_cell.angle_alpha   90.00
_cell.angle_beta   90.00
_cell.angle_gamma   90.00
#
_symmetry.space_group_name_H-M   'P 1'
#
loop_
_entity.id
_entity.type
_entity.pdbx_description
1 polymer ?
#
loop_
_entity_poly.entity_id
_entity_poly.type
_entity_poly.pdbx_seq_one_letter_code
_entity_poly.pdbx_strand_id
1 'polypeptide(L)' 'MGKLLESAGFAFTHQKGSHKYYRHTDGRWTCVPYHKGKDLPRPLIRTILQEIDMSVADYVTRLLET' A
#
# COMPACT_ATOMS: atom_id res chain seq x y z
N MET A 1 4.39 0.89 4.22
CA MET A 1 3.35 0.68 3.18
C MET A 1 3.92 0.65 1.77
N GLY A 2 4.57 1.70 1.25
CA GLY A 2 5.12 1.69 -0.12
C GLY A 2 5.98 0.47 -0.46
N LYS A 3 6.97 0.14 0.39
CA LYS A 3 7.81 -1.07 0.23
C LYS A 3 7.01 -2.38 0.19
N LEU A 4 5.93 -2.47 0.95
CA LEU A 4 5.06 -3.66 0.98
C LEU A 4 4.24 -3.78 -0.30
N LEU A 5 3.77 -2.65 -0.86
CA LEU A 5 3.11 -2.63 -2.16
C LEU A 5 4.08 -3.07 -3.26
N GLU A 6 5.31 -2.56 -3.24
CA GLU A 6 6.38 -2.95 -4.16
C GLU A 6 6.71 -4.45 -4.07
N SER A 7 6.83 -5.02 -2.87
CA SER A 7 7.06 -6.46 -2.70
C SER A 7 5.84 -7.33 -3.07
N ALA A 8 4.63 -6.75 -3.05
CA ALA A 8 3.41 -7.37 -3.56
C ALA A 8 3.20 -7.19 -5.08
N GLY A 9 4.19 -6.64 -5.79
CA GLY A 9 4.17 -6.49 -7.26
C GLY A 9 3.51 -5.20 -7.77
N PHE A 10 3.12 -4.28 -6.88
CA PHE A 10 2.61 -2.98 -7.29
C PHE A 10 3.77 -2.04 -7.65
N ALA A 11 3.65 -1.36 -8.78
CA ALA A 11 4.59 -0.32 -9.17
C ALA A 11 4.10 1.05 -8.72
N PHE A 12 5.01 1.90 -8.24
CA PHE A 12 4.75 3.32 -8.10
C PHE A 12 4.48 3.94 -9.47
N THR A 13 3.44 4.76 -9.58
CA THR A 13 3.07 5.43 -10.83
C THR A 13 3.43 6.90 -10.81
N HIS A 14 2.86 7.65 -9.86
CA HIS A 14 3.06 9.08 -9.71
C HIS A 14 2.70 9.53 -8.30
N GLN A 15 3.04 10.78 -7.99
CA GLN A 15 2.71 11.43 -6.73
C GLN A 15 2.00 12.75 -7.01
N LYS A 16 0.91 13.01 -6.28
CA LYS A 16 0.20 14.31 -6.30
C LYS A 16 0.17 14.87 -4.89
N GLY A 17 0.95 15.93 -4.65
CA GLY A 17 1.14 16.48 -3.31
C GLY A 17 1.69 15.41 -2.36
N SER A 18 1.01 15.18 -1.24
CA SER A 18 1.37 14.17 -0.24
C SER A 18 0.78 12.79 -0.51
N HIS A 19 0.28 12.48 -1.71
CA HIS A 19 -0.34 11.20 -2.02
C HIS A 19 0.44 10.45 -3.11
N LYS A 20 0.84 9.22 -2.83
CA LYS A 20 1.54 8.33 -3.77
C LYS A 20 0.59 7.28 -4.32
N TYR A 21 0.63 7.07 -5.63
CA TYR A 21 -0.25 6.15 -6.32
C TYR A 21 0.50 4.91 -6.79
N TYR A 22 -0.06 3.74 -6.51
CA TYR A 22 0.53 2.43 -6.83
C TYR A 22 -0.45 1.62 -7.70
N ARG A 23 0.08 0.91 -8.70
CA ARG A 23 -0.73 0.11 -9.62
C ARG A 23 -0.07 -1.24 -9.89
N HIS A 24 -0.89 -2.29 -9.92
CA HIS A 24 -0.48 -3.63 -10.32
C HIS A 24 -0.87 -3.89 -11.78
N THR A 25 -0.17 -4.80 -12.45
CA THR A 25 -0.37 -5.12 -13.88
C THR A 25 -1.73 -5.74 -14.18
N ASP A 26 -2.36 -6.37 -13.18
CA ASP A 26 -3.73 -6.91 -13.25
C ASP A 26 -4.84 -5.86 -13.14
N GLY A 27 -4.49 -4.58 -12.95
CA GLY A 27 -5.44 -3.48 -12.89
C GLY A 27 -5.79 -2.98 -11.49
N ARG A 28 -5.39 -3.68 -10.41
CA ARG A 28 -5.54 -3.17 -9.04
C ARG A 28 -4.71 -1.91 -8.83
N TRP A 29 -5.18 -1.00 -7.99
CA TRP A 29 -4.46 0.22 -7.65
C TRP A 29 -4.86 0.73 -6.26
N THR A 30 -4.00 1.53 -5.65
CA THR A 30 -4.30 2.19 -4.37
C THR A 30 -3.57 3.53 -4.27
N CYS A 31 -4.04 4.38 -3.37
CA CYS A 31 -3.46 5.68 -3.04
C CYS A 31 -3.02 5.70 -1.58
N VAL A 32 -1.74 6.00 -1.34
CA VAL A 32 -1.15 6.02 0.00
C VAL A 32 -0.74 7.45 0.36
N PRO A 33 -1.29 8.04 1.43
CA PRO A 33 -0.79 9.31 1.93
C PRO A 33 0.63 9.13 2.47
N TYR A 34 1.47 10.10 2.18
CA TYR A 34 2.90 10.11 2.46
C TYR A 34 3.25 11.42 3.17
N HIS A 35 3.27 11.35 4.49
CA HIS A 35 3.74 12.41 5.37
C HIS A 35 4.90 11.88 6.20
N LYS A 36 5.98 12.66 6.28
CA LYS A 36 7.16 12.28 7.07
C LYS A 36 6.76 12.12 8.55
N GLY A 37 7.11 10.98 9.15
CA GLY A 37 6.98 10.74 10.59
C GLY A 37 5.56 10.49 11.10
N LYS A 38 4.59 10.17 10.23
CA LYS A 38 3.24 9.75 10.66
C LYS A 38 2.94 8.35 10.16
N ASP A 39 2.48 7.52 11.10
CA ASP A 39 1.94 6.21 10.78
C ASP A 39 0.55 6.32 10.14
N LEU A 40 0.22 5.34 9.29
CA LEU A 40 -1.10 5.24 8.72
C LEU A 40 -2.07 4.73 9.81
N PRO A 41 -3.23 5.36 9.99
CA PRO A 41 -4.22 4.88 10.94
C PRO A 41 -4.76 3.51 10.49
N ARG A 42 -5.06 2.64 11.46
CA ARG A 42 -5.52 1.25 11.20
C ARG A 42 -6.71 1.15 10.22
N PRO A 43 -7.73 2.03 10.27
CA PRO A 43 -8.82 2.00 9.29
C PRO A 43 -8.33 2.21 7.85
N LEU A 44 -7.39 3.13 7.64
CA LEU A 44 -6.84 3.41 6.31
C LEU A 44 -6.01 2.23 5.80
N ILE A 45 -5.25 1.58 6.67
CA ILE A 45 -4.53 0.35 6.30
C ILE A 45 -5.53 -0.69 5.81
N ARG A 46 -6.65 -0.91 6.51
CA ARG A 46 -7.68 -1.86 6.09
C ARG A 46 -8.29 -1.50 4.73
N THR A 47 -8.57 -0.22 4.49
CA THR A 47 -9.06 0.24 3.18
C THR A 47 -8.05 -0.07 2.07
N ILE A 48 -6.77 0.25 2.28
CA ILE A 48 -5.71 -0.03 1.30
C ILE A 48 -5.64 -1.54 1.02
N LEU A 49 -5.69 -2.39 2.06
CA LEU A 49 -5.67 -3.84 1.91
C LEU A 49 -6.86 -4.36 1.10
N GLN A 50 -8.05 -3.78 1.28
CA GLN A 50 -9.23 -4.12 0.48
C GLN A 50 -9.08 -3.71 -0.99
N GLU A 51 -8.56 -2.50 -1.26
CA GLU A 51 -8.34 -2.00 -2.62
C GLU A 51 -7.35 -2.87 -3.41
N ILE A 52 -6.34 -3.42 -2.73
CA ILE A 52 -5.34 -4.28 -3.34
C ILE A 52 -5.67 -5.78 -3.22
N ASP A 53 -6.85 -6.14 -2.72
CA ASP A 53 -7.27 -7.53 -2.50
C ASP A 53 -6.23 -8.37 -1.74
N MET A 54 -5.79 -7.85 -0.58
CA MET A 54 -4.83 -8.50 0.30
C MET A 54 -5.49 -8.80 1.65
N SER A 55 -5.35 -10.04 2.12
CA SER A 55 -5.85 -10.42 3.44
C SER A 55 -4.98 -9.80 4.55
N VAL A 56 -5.55 -9.66 5.75
CA VAL A 56 -4.78 -9.21 6.92
C VAL A 56 -3.67 -10.21 7.27
N ALA A 57 -3.89 -11.50 7.04
CA ALA A 57 -2.88 -12.54 7.28
C ALA A 57 -1.68 -12.35 6.34
N ASP A 58 -1.92 -12.17 5.04
CA ASP A 58 -0.85 -11.92 4.07
C ASP A 58 -0.10 -10.63 4.37
N TYR A 59 -0.82 -9.59 4.78
CA TYR A 59 -0.21 -8.33 5.21
C TYR A 59 0.75 -8.54 6.39
N VAL A 60 0.35 -9.30 7.41
CA VAL A 60 1.20 -9.61 8.57
C VAL A 60 2.41 -10.44 8.15
N THR A 61 2.22 -11.48 7.33
CA THR A 61 3.33 -12.29 6.80
C THR A 61 4.35 -11.41 6.07
N ARG A 62 3.88 -10.55 5.16
CA ARG A 62 4.76 -9.65 4.38
C ARG A 62 5.47 -8.60 5.22
N LEU A 63 4.86 -8.15 6.33
CA LEU A 63 5.51 -7.23 7.26
C LEU A 63 6.68 -7.88 8.02
N LEU A 64 6.61 -9.18 8.27
CA LEU A 64 7.66 -9.93 8.98
C LEU A 64 8.84 -10.30 8.06
N GLU A 65 8.62 -10.30 6.75
CA GLU A 65 9.61 -10.63 5.71
C GLU A 65 10.45 -9.42 5.23
N THR A 66 10.05 -8.19 5.57
CA THR A 66 10.70 -6.92 5.18
C THR A 66 11.50 -6.27 6.31
#